data_AF-A0A2V5WG34-F1
#
_entry.id   AF-A0A2V5WG34-F1
#
_cell.length_a   1.000
_cell.length_b   1.000
_cell.length_c   1.000
_cell.angle_alpha   90.00
_cell.angle_beta   90.00
_cell.angle_gamma   90.00
#
_symmetry.space_group_name_H-M   'P 1'
#
loop_
_entity.id
_entity.type
_entity.pdbx_description
1 polymer ?
#
loop_
_entity_poly.entity_id
_entity_poly.type
_entity_poly.pdbx_seq_one_letter_code
_entity_poly.pdbx_strand_id
1 'polypeptide(L)'
;MLRNRIYYGLKPFVPEFLRTAIRRKLAMRLRKQIGDVWPIMPGSEWAPENWPGWPGGKKFAFVLTHDVESKTGVSRCRSLMELELDLGFRSSFNFIPEGSYRVPVELRQELTANGFEVGIHDLKHDGHLFSSRRKFKRRAARINAYAREWGASVRCVHFRYRSIRTPASGPSHDLPLLGATPDRQLQQRSALSHQLFLERLR
;
A
#
# COMPACT_ATOMS: atom_id res chain seq x y z
N MET A 1 -20.92 -1.88 4.49
CA MET A 1 -20.28 -3.00 5.22
C MET A 1 -20.70 -4.35 4.66
N LEU A 2 -21.98 -4.52 4.29
CA LEU A 2 -22.52 -5.74 3.69
C LEU A 2 -21.81 -6.18 2.40
N ARG A 3 -21.58 -5.27 1.43
CA ARG A 3 -20.86 -5.57 0.17
C ARG A 3 -19.50 -6.22 0.39
N ASN A 4 -18.68 -5.69 1.29
CA ASN A 4 -17.36 -6.27 1.58
C ASN A 4 -17.49 -7.61 2.29
N ARG A 5 -18.48 -7.77 3.19
CA ARG A 5 -18.72 -9.04 3.88
C ARG A 5 -19.16 -10.14 2.93
N ILE A 6 -20.06 -9.84 1.99
CA ILE A 6 -20.47 -10.75 0.92
C ILE A 6 -19.28 -11.05 0.00
N TYR A 7 -18.57 -10.02 -0.45
CA TYR A 7 -17.41 -10.19 -1.34
C TYR A 7 -16.33 -11.08 -0.70
N TYR A 8 -15.88 -10.76 0.52
CA TYR A 8 -14.86 -11.56 1.21
C TYR A 8 -15.39 -12.91 1.71
N GLY A 9 -16.71 -13.07 1.83
CA GLY A 9 -17.35 -14.36 2.12
C GLY A 9 -17.44 -15.28 0.90
N LEU A 10 -17.73 -14.74 -0.28
CA LEU A 10 -17.83 -15.50 -1.53
C LEU A 10 -16.47 -15.70 -2.22
N LYS A 11 -15.54 -14.76 -2.07
CA LYS A 11 -14.21 -14.78 -2.72
C LYS A 11 -13.44 -16.10 -2.54
N PRO A 12 -13.46 -16.78 -1.38
CA PRO A 12 -12.79 -18.08 -1.21
C PRO A 12 -13.38 -19.20 -2.08
N PHE A 13 -14.68 -19.12 -2.42
CA PHE A 13 -15.39 -20.14 -3.19
C PHE A 13 -15.26 -19.96 -4.71
N VAL A 14 -14.69 -18.83 -5.16
CA VAL A 14 -14.47 -18.58 -6.58
C VAL A 14 -13.02 -18.99 -6.93
N PRO A 15 -12.83 -19.99 -7.81
CA PRO A 15 -11.51 -20.37 -8.30
C PRO A 15 -10.66 -19.18 -8.77
N GLU A 16 -9.35 -19.24 -8.54
CA GLU A 16 -8.44 -18.13 -8.90
C GLU A 16 -8.52 -17.80 -10.38
N PHE A 17 -8.51 -18.80 -11.28
CA PHE A 17 -8.57 -18.56 -12.73
C PHE A 17 -9.81 -17.77 -13.16
N LEU A 18 -10.98 -18.02 -12.55
CA LEU A 18 -12.20 -17.25 -12.81
C LEU A 18 -12.07 -15.81 -12.30
N ARG A 19 -11.53 -15.63 -11.09
CA ARG A 19 -11.29 -14.28 -10.53
C ARG A 19 -10.33 -13.50 -11.41
N THR A 20 -9.25 -14.12 -11.88
CA THR A 20 -8.29 -13.51 -12.79
C THR A 20 -8.93 -13.17 -14.14
N ALA A 21 -9.70 -14.08 -14.73
CA ALA A 21 -10.38 -13.84 -16.01
C ALA A 21 -11.37 -12.68 -15.94
N ILE A 22 -12.19 -12.63 -14.88
CA ILE A 22 -13.13 -11.52 -14.63
C ILE A 22 -12.36 -10.20 -14.45
N ARG A 23 -11.30 -10.20 -13.64
CA ARG A 23 -10.46 -9.02 -13.42
C ARG A 23 -9.83 -8.52 -14.71
N ARG A 24 -9.30 -9.40 -15.56
CA ARG A 24 -8.73 -9.04 -16.87
C ARG A 24 -9.78 -8.42 -17.78
N LYS A 25 -10.97 -9.02 -17.90
CA LYS A 25 -12.06 -8.48 -18.72
C LYS A 25 -12.50 -7.10 -18.24
N LEU A 26 -12.58 -6.90 -16.92
CA LEU A 26 -12.89 -5.62 -16.31
C LEU A 26 -11.78 -4.60 -16.57
N ALA A 27 -10.51 -4.96 -16.36
CA ALA A 27 -9.36 -4.11 -16.60
C ALA A 27 -9.29 -3.65 -18.06
N MET A 28 -9.52 -4.55 -19.02
CA MET A 28 -9.58 -4.23 -20.45
C MET A 28 -10.71 -3.26 -20.80
N ARG A 29 -11.90 -3.45 -20.19
CA ARG A 29 -13.04 -2.51 -20.37
C ARG A 29 -12.74 -1.14 -19.79
N LEU A 30 -12.21 -1.11 -18.57
CA LEU A 30 -11.85 0.13 -17.90
C LEU A 30 -10.74 0.86 -18.67
N ARG A 31 -9.71 0.14 -19.14
CA ARG A 31 -8.62 0.73 -19.94
C ARG A 31 -9.13 1.48 -21.17
N LYS A 32 -10.18 0.99 -21.84
CA LYS A 32 -10.82 1.73 -22.95
C LYS A 32 -11.51 3.03 -22.51
N GLN A 33 -11.98 3.09 -21.26
CA GLN A 33 -12.70 4.25 -20.71
C GLN A 33 -11.78 5.27 -20.05
N ILE A 34 -10.63 4.84 -19.50
CA ILE A 34 -9.71 5.69 -18.72
C ILE A 34 -8.30 5.77 -19.34
N GLY A 35 -8.11 5.24 -20.55
CA GLY A 35 -6.79 5.12 -21.18
C GLY A 35 -6.09 6.46 -21.39
N ASP A 36 -6.85 7.52 -21.62
CA ASP A 36 -6.35 8.86 -21.89
C ASP A 36 -6.28 9.75 -20.63
N VAL A 37 -6.67 9.21 -19.46
CA VAL A 37 -6.70 9.94 -18.20
C VAL A 37 -5.66 9.36 -17.25
N TRP A 38 -4.58 10.11 -17.04
CA TRP A 38 -3.74 9.86 -15.88
C TRP A 38 -4.49 10.31 -14.62
N PRO A 39 -4.68 9.46 -13.60
CA PRO A 39 -5.39 9.85 -12.39
C PRO A 39 -4.50 10.76 -11.54
N ILE A 40 -4.40 12.03 -11.92
CA ILE A 40 -3.89 13.09 -11.06
C ILE A 40 -4.97 13.37 -10.02
N MET A 41 -4.58 13.42 -8.75
CA MET A 41 -5.51 13.76 -7.67
C MET A 41 -5.87 15.24 -7.80
N PRO A 42 -7.14 15.62 -7.99
CA PRO A 42 -7.51 17.03 -8.00
C PRO A 42 -7.08 17.69 -6.68
N GLY A 43 -6.43 18.85 -6.76
CA GLY A 43 -5.78 19.55 -5.65
C GLY A 43 -4.29 19.25 -5.50
N SER A 44 -3.73 18.29 -6.26
CA SER A 44 -2.28 18.05 -6.31
C SER A 44 -1.55 18.94 -7.31
N GLU A 45 -2.27 19.81 -8.03
CA GLU A 45 -1.69 20.81 -8.92
C GLU A 45 -0.99 21.93 -8.15
N TRP A 46 -1.38 22.14 -6.89
CA TRP A 46 -0.89 23.21 -6.03
C TRP A 46 0.11 22.70 -5.00
N ALA A 47 1.21 23.42 -4.86
CA ALA A 47 2.11 23.24 -3.73
C ALA A 47 1.35 23.52 -2.41
N PRO A 48 1.58 22.72 -1.35
CA PRO A 48 1.06 23.03 -0.02
C PRO A 48 1.57 24.40 0.45
N GLU A 49 0.75 25.10 1.25
CA GLU A 49 1.15 26.38 1.83
C GLU A 49 2.44 26.21 2.66
N ASN A 50 3.39 27.14 2.49
CA ASN A 50 4.71 27.11 3.13
C ASN A 50 5.58 25.88 2.81
N TRP A 51 5.32 25.16 1.70
CA TRP A 51 6.18 24.05 1.29
C TRP A 51 7.50 24.58 0.69
N PRO A 52 8.67 24.25 1.27
CA PRO A 52 9.98 24.75 0.81
C PRO A 52 10.44 24.14 -0.53
N GLY A 53 9.63 23.28 -1.14
CA GLY A 53 10.01 22.51 -2.33
C GLY A 53 10.77 21.23 -2.01
N TRP A 54 11.17 20.50 -3.06
CA TRP A 54 11.97 19.29 -2.89
C TRP A 54 13.43 19.65 -2.55
N PRO A 55 14.10 18.81 -1.73
CA PRO A 55 15.52 19.00 -1.42
C PRO A 55 16.37 19.18 -2.67
N GLY A 56 17.35 20.10 -2.62
CA GLY A 56 18.23 20.37 -3.76
C GLY A 56 17.52 21.00 -4.97
N GLY A 57 16.37 21.65 -4.77
CA GLY A 57 15.64 22.35 -5.82
C GLY A 57 15.07 21.44 -6.91
N LYS A 58 14.82 20.16 -6.60
CA LYS A 58 14.24 19.22 -7.56
C LYS A 58 12.78 19.58 -7.87
N LYS A 59 12.32 19.18 -9.06
CA LYS A 59 10.94 19.44 -9.52
C LYS A 59 9.95 18.37 -9.04
N PHE A 60 10.44 17.16 -8.82
CA PHE A 60 9.63 16.03 -8.38
C PHE A 60 10.45 15.08 -7.52
N ALA A 61 9.76 14.24 -6.76
CA ALA A 61 10.30 13.04 -6.14
C ALA A 61 9.78 11.81 -6.88
N PHE A 62 10.62 10.79 -7.00
CA PHE A 62 10.26 9.50 -7.54
C PHE A 62 10.42 8.46 -6.44
N VAL A 63 9.35 7.71 -6.15
CA VAL A 63 9.32 6.75 -5.05
C VAL A 63 9.01 5.37 -5.63
N LEU A 64 9.88 4.41 -5.34
CA LEU A 64 9.71 3.00 -5.69
C LEU A 64 9.36 2.19 -4.45
N THR A 65 8.29 1.41 -4.54
CA THR A 65 7.85 0.52 -3.45
C THR A 65 7.50 -0.86 -3.99
N HIS A 66 7.86 -1.90 -3.23
CA HIS A 66 7.56 -3.30 -3.54
C HIS A 66 6.74 -3.92 -2.43
N ASP A 67 5.49 -4.27 -2.72
CA ASP A 67 4.66 -5.05 -1.81
C ASP A 67 4.97 -6.54 -1.99
N VAL A 68 5.61 -7.15 -0.99
CA VAL A 68 5.97 -8.56 -1.00
C VAL A 68 4.81 -9.35 -0.38
N GLU A 69 4.10 -10.13 -1.19
CA GLU A 69 2.87 -10.80 -0.73
C GLU A 69 2.97 -12.34 -0.69
N SER A 70 4.14 -12.91 -1.01
CA SER A 70 4.31 -14.37 -1.08
C SER A 70 5.73 -14.84 -0.77
N LYS A 71 5.87 -16.14 -0.47
CA LYS A 71 7.17 -16.82 -0.33
C LYS A 71 8.06 -16.66 -1.56
N THR A 72 7.48 -16.76 -2.76
CA THR A 72 8.19 -16.54 -4.02
C THR A 72 8.61 -15.07 -4.18
N GLY A 73 7.82 -14.13 -3.66
CA GLY A 73 8.22 -12.72 -3.59
C GLY A 73 9.46 -12.54 -2.73
N VAL A 74 9.47 -13.11 -1.52
CA VAL A 74 10.63 -13.07 -0.60
C VAL A 74 11.88 -13.66 -1.25
N SER A 75 11.79 -14.79 -1.96
CA SER A 75 12.96 -15.40 -2.61
C SER A 75 13.54 -14.56 -3.75
N ARG A 76 12.79 -13.60 -4.29
CA ARG A 76 13.22 -12.70 -5.36
C ARG A 76 13.74 -11.36 -4.87
N CYS A 77 13.58 -11.05 -3.57
CA CYS A 77 13.98 -9.75 -3.02
C CYS A 77 15.46 -9.44 -3.25
N ARG A 78 16.36 -10.43 -3.10
CA ARG A 78 17.80 -10.24 -3.32
C ARG A 78 18.14 -9.88 -4.76
N SER A 79 17.66 -10.66 -5.72
CA SER A 79 17.89 -10.38 -7.13
C SER A 79 17.28 -9.04 -7.56
N LEU A 80 16.15 -8.62 -6.98
CA LEU A 80 15.57 -7.31 -7.23
C LEU A 80 16.39 -6.18 -6.59
N MET A 81 16.90 -6.39 -5.39
CA MET A 81 17.81 -5.47 -4.71
C MET A 81 19.09 -5.25 -5.53
N GLU A 82 19.72 -6.32 -6.01
CA GLU A 82 20.90 -6.29 -6.90
C GLU A 82 20.60 -5.52 -8.20
N LEU A 83 19.47 -5.80 -8.84
CA LEU A 83 19.07 -5.06 -10.04
C LEU A 83 18.89 -3.55 -9.77
N GLU A 84 18.29 -3.18 -8.64
CA GLU A 84 18.16 -1.77 -8.28
C GLU A 84 19.49 -1.13 -7.90
N LEU A 85 20.39 -1.87 -7.26
CA LEU A 85 21.78 -1.47 -7.03
C LEU A 85 22.49 -1.10 -8.33
N ASP A 86 22.41 -1.96 -9.33
CA ASP A 86 23.06 -1.73 -10.63
C ASP A 86 22.49 -0.52 -11.36
N LEU A 87 21.19 -0.24 -11.17
CA LEU A 87 20.51 0.91 -11.77
C LEU A 87 20.62 2.19 -10.92
N GLY A 88 21.25 2.14 -9.74
CA GLY A 88 21.41 3.29 -8.86
C GLY A 88 20.15 3.69 -8.08
N PHE A 89 19.18 2.78 -7.93
CA PHE A 89 17.93 3.02 -7.19
C PHE A 89 17.92 2.39 -5.80
N ARG A 90 17.11 2.98 -4.93
CA ARG A 90 16.77 2.45 -3.60
C ARG A 90 15.28 2.52 -3.37
N SER A 91 14.62 1.37 -3.42
CA SER A 91 13.20 1.23 -3.12
C SER A 91 12.92 0.87 -1.67
N SER A 92 11.63 0.87 -1.35
CA SER A 92 11.07 0.37 -0.09
C SER A 92 10.45 -1.01 -0.30
N PHE A 93 10.86 -2.00 0.49
CA PHE A 93 10.28 -3.34 0.50
C PHE A 93 9.29 -3.49 1.66
N ASN A 94 8.01 -3.63 1.34
CA ASN A 94 6.94 -3.76 2.31
C ASN A 94 6.53 -5.23 2.48
N PHE A 95 6.62 -5.74 3.71
CA PHE A 95 6.28 -7.14 4.02
C PHE A 95 5.04 -7.28 4.93
N ILE A 96 4.56 -8.52 5.07
CA ILE A 96 3.41 -8.89 5.90
C ILE A 96 3.90 -9.80 7.04
N PRO A 97 4.07 -9.27 8.27
CA PRO A 97 4.70 -10.01 9.38
C PRO A 97 3.98 -11.30 9.77
N GLU A 98 2.65 -11.33 9.72
CA GLU A 98 1.82 -12.52 10.02
C GLU A 98 1.10 -13.03 8.77
N GLY A 99 1.76 -12.94 7.62
CA GLY A 99 1.29 -13.49 6.36
C GLY A 99 1.45 -15.01 6.28
N SER A 100 1.26 -15.55 5.07
CA SER A 100 1.45 -16.98 4.76
C SER A 100 2.93 -17.37 4.57
N TYR A 101 3.85 -16.48 4.85
CA TYR A 101 5.29 -16.65 4.66
C TYR A 101 6.06 -15.98 5.80
N ARG A 102 7.30 -16.43 6.01
CA ARG A 102 8.22 -15.81 6.98
C ARG A 102 9.10 -14.78 6.26
N VAL A 103 9.35 -13.66 6.93
CA VAL A 103 10.36 -12.68 6.51
C VAL A 103 11.65 -12.97 7.29
N PRO A 104 12.72 -13.49 6.63
CA PRO A 104 13.99 -13.74 7.31
C PRO A 104 14.57 -12.44 7.89
N VAL A 105 15.18 -12.51 9.07
CA VAL A 105 15.80 -11.34 9.72
C VAL A 105 17.00 -10.89 8.89
N GLU A 106 17.74 -11.86 8.36
CA GLU A 106 18.94 -11.69 7.54
C GLU A 106 18.60 -10.91 6.28
N LEU A 107 17.47 -11.22 5.64
CA LEU A 107 17.01 -10.47 4.46
C LEU A 107 16.71 -9.00 4.80
N ARG A 108 16.05 -8.74 5.94
CA ARG A 108 15.73 -7.36 6.35
C ARG A 108 17.00 -6.57 6.65
N GLN A 109 17.95 -7.19 7.35
CA GLN A 109 19.24 -6.58 7.67
C GLN A 109 20.06 -6.28 6.41
N GLU A 110 20.08 -7.22 5.46
CA GLU A 110 20.77 -7.06 4.18
C GLU A 110 20.18 -5.90 3.36
N LEU A 111 18.85 -5.81 3.26
CA LEU A 111 18.18 -4.69 2.61
C LEU A 111 18.56 -3.34 3.24
N THR A 112 18.44 -3.23 4.57
CA THR A 112 18.75 -2.00 5.28
C THR A 112 20.24 -1.64 5.19
N ALA A 113 21.13 -2.61 5.26
CA ALA A 113 22.58 -2.40 5.11
C ALA A 113 22.95 -1.85 3.72
N ASN A 114 22.17 -2.19 2.68
CA ASN A 114 22.35 -1.68 1.32
C ASN A 114 21.59 -0.36 1.05
N GLY A 115 20.97 0.25 2.08
CA GLY A 115 20.26 1.51 1.96
C GLY A 115 18.84 1.41 1.43
N PHE A 116 18.25 0.21 1.41
CA PHE A 116 16.83 0.02 1.11
C PHE A 116 15.99 0.19 2.36
N GLU A 117 14.75 0.61 2.16
CA GLU A 117 13.79 0.72 3.25
C GLU A 117 13.04 -0.60 3.46
N VAL A 118 12.82 -0.97 4.72
CA VAL A 118 11.95 -2.09 5.09
C VAL A 118 10.68 -1.52 5.71
N GLY A 119 9.53 -1.88 5.14
CA GLY A 119 8.22 -1.41 5.58
C GLY A 119 7.26 -2.54 5.91
N ILE A 120 6.11 -2.17 6.49
CA ILE A 120 5.00 -3.09 6.80
C ILE A 120 3.79 -2.74 5.94
N HIS A 121 3.38 -3.69 5.09
CA HIS A 121 2.25 -3.56 4.15
C HIS A 121 0.89 -3.88 4.81
N ASP A 122 0.80 -4.96 5.58
CA ASP A 122 -0.38 -5.37 6.35
C ASP A 122 0.11 -6.26 7.50
N LEU A 123 -0.73 -6.54 8.48
CA LEU A 123 -0.45 -7.56 9.47
C LEU A 123 -0.60 -8.96 8.88
N LYS A 124 -1.71 -9.22 8.15
CA LYS A 124 -2.06 -10.55 7.65
C LYS A 124 -2.46 -10.60 6.18
N HIS A 125 -2.81 -9.44 5.60
CA HIS A 125 -3.36 -9.34 4.25
C HIS A 125 -4.63 -10.19 4.02
N ASP A 126 -5.44 -10.36 5.08
CA ASP A 126 -6.70 -11.14 5.04
C ASP A 126 -7.92 -10.29 4.63
N GLY A 127 -7.72 -9.01 4.32
CA GLY A 127 -8.81 -8.07 3.99
C GLY A 127 -9.69 -7.65 5.18
N HIS A 128 -9.38 -8.09 6.40
CA HIS A 128 -10.19 -7.83 7.59
C HIS A 128 -9.61 -6.77 8.53
N LEU A 129 -8.52 -6.10 8.17
CA LEU A 129 -7.87 -5.11 9.03
C LEU A 129 -8.82 -4.00 9.51
N PHE A 130 -9.69 -3.52 8.61
CA PHE A 130 -10.69 -2.48 8.88
C PHE A 130 -12.12 -3.05 9.09
N SER A 131 -12.25 -4.32 9.50
CA SER A 131 -13.57 -4.92 9.70
C SER A 131 -14.33 -4.30 10.87
N SER A 132 -13.62 -3.85 11.92
CA SER A 132 -14.17 -3.08 13.04
C SER A 132 -13.09 -2.24 13.73
N ARG A 133 -13.49 -1.15 14.39
CA ARG A 133 -12.58 -0.27 15.15
C ARG A 133 -11.79 -1.05 16.23
N ARG A 134 -12.45 -1.96 16.93
CA ARG A 134 -11.82 -2.84 17.94
C ARG A 134 -10.74 -3.74 17.34
N LYS A 135 -11.02 -4.37 16.20
CA LYS A 135 -10.06 -5.25 15.51
C LYS A 135 -8.88 -4.44 14.96
N PHE A 136 -9.15 -3.27 14.39
CA PHE A 136 -8.14 -2.34 13.91
C PHE A 136 -7.20 -1.91 15.03
N LYS A 137 -7.72 -1.40 16.17
CA LYS A 137 -6.89 -0.99 17.32
C LYS A 137 -5.94 -2.11 17.78
N ARG A 138 -6.45 -3.33 17.91
CA ARG A 138 -5.63 -4.49 18.30
C ARG A 138 -4.56 -4.81 17.27
N ARG A 139 -4.88 -4.78 15.97
CA ARG A 139 -3.91 -5.04 14.90
C ARG A 139 -2.87 -3.92 14.76
N ALA A 140 -3.28 -2.66 14.93
CA ALA A 140 -2.40 -1.52 14.92
C ALA A 140 -1.33 -1.60 16.02
N ALA A 141 -1.70 -2.04 17.23
CA ALA A 141 -0.74 -2.28 18.30
C ALA A 141 0.35 -3.30 17.91
N ARG A 142 -0.05 -4.38 17.22
CA ARG A 142 0.89 -5.40 16.72
C ARG A 142 1.75 -4.90 15.57
N ILE A 143 1.16 -4.17 14.61
CA ILE A 143 1.90 -3.51 13.53
C ILE A 143 2.96 -2.58 14.11
N ASN A 144 2.63 -1.80 15.13
CA ASN A 144 3.59 -0.91 15.80
C ASN A 144 4.69 -1.67 16.54
N ALA A 145 4.39 -2.84 17.11
CA ALA A 145 5.40 -3.70 17.72
C ALA A 145 6.40 -4.20 16.66
N TYR A 146 5.90 -4.76 15.54
CA TYR A 146 6.76 -5.18 14.44
C TYR A 146 7.54 -4.01 13.81
N ALA A 147 6.93 -2.84 13.68
CA ALA A 147 7.62 -1.67 13.12
C ALA A 147 8.83 -1.28 13.98
N ARG A 148 8.70 -1.33 15.31
CA ARG A 148 9.84 -1.11 16.22
C ARG A 148 10.87 -2.22 16.13
N GLU A 149 10.41 -3.48 16.15
CA GLU A 149 11.29 -4.66 16.06
C GLU A 149 12.11 -4.67 14.77
N TRP A 150 11.51 -4.23 13.66
CA TRP A 150 12.15 -4.28 12.34
C TRP A 150 12.95 -3.02 12.01
N GLY A 151 12.86 -1.97 12.84
CA GLY A 151 13.37 -0.65 12.47
C GLY A 151 12.68 -0.10 11.22
N ALA A 152 11.40 -0.44 11.00
CA ALA A 152 10.70 -0.11 9.78
C ALA A 152 10.40 1.39 9.70
N SER A 153 10.93 2.04 8.66
CA SER A 153 10.80 3.48 8.44
C SER A 153 9.42 3.87 7.88
N VAL A 154 8.76 2.97 7.16
CA VAL A 154 7.43 3.21 6.57
C VAL A 154 6.40 2.17 7.00
N ARG A 155 5.21 2.67 7.32
CA ARG A 155 3.99 1.89 7.55
C ARG A 155 3.05 2.07 6.38
N CYS A 156 3.17 1.24 5.36
CA CYS A 156 2.23 1.17 4.24
C CYS A 156 1.04 0.27 4.59
N VAL A 157 0.41 0.50 5.74
CA VAL A 157 -0.83 -0.21 6.06
C VAL A 157 -1.87 0.22 5.04
N HIS A 158 -2.26 -0.66 4.12
CA HIS A 158 -3.17 -0.36 3.00
C HIS A 158 -4.34 0.51 3.47
N PHE A 159 -4.20 1.83 3.34
CA PHE A 159 -5.25 2.78 3.63
C PHE A 159 -6.17 2.71 2.41
N ARG A 160 -7.08 1.74 2.38
CA ARG A 160 -8.33 2.00 1.67
C ARG A 160 -8.96 3.15 2.43
N TYR A 161 -8.80 4.37 1.92
CA TYR A 161 -9.54 5.54 2.36
C TYR A 161 -10.98 5.12 2.59
N ARG A 162 -11.34 4.97 3.86
CA ARG A 162 -12.68 4.60 4.28
C ARG A 162 -13.08 5.64 5.28
N SER A 163 -13.55 6.78 4.76
CA SER A 163 -14.30 7.84 5.44
C SER A 163 -14.83 7.38 6.80
N ILE A 164 -14.06 7.61 7.86
CA ILE A 164 -14.60 7.67 9.21
C ILE A 164 -15.07 9.12 9.34
N ARG A 165 -16.38 9.35 9.24
CA ARG A 165 -16.95 10.62 9.70
C ARG A 165 -16.78 10.63 11.22
N THR A 166 -15.88 11.45 11.73
CA THR A 166 -15.99 11.97 13.10
C THR A 166 -16.67 13.33 12.99
N PRO A 167 -17.84 13.55 13.62
CA PRO A 167 -18.35 14.89 13.81
C PRO A 167 -17.39 15.63 14.74
N ALA A 168 -16.99 16.84 14.34
CA ALA A 168 -16.21 17.73 15.17
C ALA A 168 -17.14 18.43 16.16
N SER A 169 -17.17 17.97 17.41
CA SER A 169 -17.56 18.77 18.58
C SER A 169 -17.17 18.04 19.89
N GLY A 170 -16.19 18.58 20.62
CA GLY A 170 -15.78 18.11 21.96
C GLY A 170 -14.28 18.33 22.23
N PRO A 171 -13.88 18.83 23.41
CA PRO A 171 -12.59 19.50 23.60
C PRO A 171 -11.39 18.54 23.71
N SER A 172 -10.27 19.08 23.23
CA SER A 172 -8.87 18.67 23.34
C SER A 172 -8.52 17.69 24.46
N HIS A 173 -8.23 16.45 24.06
CA HIS A 173 -7.23 15.60 24.71
C HIS A 173 -6.38 14.93 23.64
N ASP A 174 -5.07 14.96 23.85
CA ASP A 174 -3.99 14.65 22.92
C ASP A 174 -4.15 13.29 22.20
N LEU A 175 -4.28 13.36 20.87
CA LEU A 175 -4.01 12.25 19.95
C LEU A 175 -2.96 12.76 18.93
N PRO A 176 -1.81 12.08 18.75
CA PRO A 176 -0.89 12.48 17.70
C PRO A 176 -1.45 12.05 16.34
N LEU A 177 -1.92 13.07 15.61
CA LEU A 177 -1.79 13.32 14.17
C LEU A 177 -2.04 12.11 13.24
N LEU A 178 -3.31 11.95 12.86
CA LEU A 178 -3.74 11.34 11.60
C LEU A 178 -4.51 12.40 10.81
N GLY A 179 -3.78 13.27 10.12
CA GLY A 179 -4.36 14.24 9.19
C GLY A 179 -4.40 13.67 7.78
N ALA A 180 -5.60 13.48 7.23
CA ALA A 180 -5.92 13.65 5.80
C ALA A 180 -7.40 13.25 5.52
N THR A 181 -8.23 14.22 5.15
CA THR A 181 -9.48 14.03 4.40
C THR A 181 -9.18 14.26 2.91
N PRO A 182 -9.69 13.46 1.94
CA PRO A 182 -10.97 13.81 1.30
C PRO A 182 -11.77 12.65 0.61
N ASP A 183 -12.78 13.10 -0.13
CA ASP A 183 -14.02 12.61 -0.79
C ASP A 183 -14.23 11.18 -1.37
N ARG A 184 -15.54 10.84 -1.51
CA ARG A 184 -16.16 9.51 -1.66
C ARG A 184 -16.07 8.84 -3.04
N GLN A 185 -15.76 9.54 -4.14
CA GLN A 185 -16.01 8.98 -5.48
C GLN A 185 -14.83 8.29 -6.19
N LEU A 186 -13.58 8.42 -5.71
CA LEU A 186 -12.38 7.98 -6.45
C LEU A 186 -11.84 6.58 -6.08
N GLN A 187 -12.51 5.86 -5.18
CA GLN A 187 -12.02 4.63 -4.54
C GLN A 187 -11.89 3.39 -5.45
N GLN A 188 -12.45 3.39 -6.65
CA GLN A 188 -12.35 2.27 -7.59
C GLN A 188 -11.19 2.41 -8.58
N ARG A 189 -10.61 3.60 -8.77
CA ARG A 189 -9.64 3.86 -9.86
C ARG A 189 -8.17 3.57 -9.51
N SER A 190 -7.76 3.72 -8.24
CA SER A 190 -6.33 3.59 -7.88
C SER A 190 -5.83 2.14 -7.81
N ALA A 191 -6.66 1.20 -7.32
CA ALA A 191 -6.29 -0.23 -7.29
C ALA A 191 -6.15 -0.86 -8.69
N LEU A 192 -6.79 -0.27 -9.70
CA LEU A 192 -6.66 -0.68 -11.09
C LEU A 192 -5.41 -0.11 -11.77
N SER A 193 -4.90 1.05 -11.35
CA SER A 193 -3.68 1.65 -11.91
C SER A 193 -2.43 0.83 -11.59
N HIS A 194 -2.33 0.27 -10.38
CA HIS A 194 -1.20 -0.58 -9.99
C HIS A 194 -1.16 -1.90 -10.78
N GLN A 195 -2.33 -2.45 -11.11
CA GLN A 195 -2.46 -3.68 -11.89
C GLN A 195 -2.23 -3.43 -13.41
N LEU A 196 -2.57 -2.23 -13.90
CA LEU A 196 -2.33 -1.82 -15.29
C LEU A 196 -0.85 -1.48 -15.57
N PHE A 197 -0.10 -1.02 -14.57
CA PHE A 197 1.34 -0.76 -14.70
C PHE A 197 2.14 -2.03 -15.02
N LEU A 198 1.81 -3.16 -14.39
CA LEU A 198 2.49 -4.45 -14.61
C LEU A 198 2.21 -5.08 -15.98
N GLU A 199 1.11 -4.72 -16.65
CA GLU A 199 0.78 -5.21 -18.00
C GLU A 199 1.36 -4.35 -19.13
N ARG A 200 1.93 -3.17 -18.83
CA ARG A 200 2.55 -2.28 -19.83
C ARG A 200 4.07 -2.51 -20.00
N LEU A 201 4.67 -3.31 -19.12
CA LEU A 201 6.09 -3.68 -19.11
C LEU A 201 6.33 -5.10 -19.67
N ARG A 202 5.41 -5.62 -20.48
CA ARG A 202 5.57 -6.80 -21.34
C ARG A 202 5.21 -6.43 -22.76
#